data_AF-A0A1M6UL92-F1
#
_entry.id   AF-A0A1M6UL92-F1
#
_cell.length_a   1.000
_cell.length_b   1.000
_cell.length_c   1.000
_cell.angle_alpha   90.00
_cell.angle_beta   90.00
_cell.angle_gamma   90.00
#
_symmetry.space_group_name_H-M   'P 1'
#
loop_
_entity.id
_entity.type
_entity.pdbx_description
1 polymer ?
#
loop_
_entity_poly.entity_id
_entity_poly.type
_entity_poly.pdbx_seq_one_letter_code
_entity_poly.pdbx_strand_id
1 'polypeptide(L)' 'MSGVSLRTINAIENGGANPSIEVLCKLAEQLGLKLSLTERVVNG' A
#
# COMPACT_ATOMS: atom_id res chain seq x y z
N MET A 1 -3.94 4.73 15.91
CA MET A 1 -4.23 3.52 15.10
C MET A 1 -4.43 3.94 13.66
N SER A 2 -3.81 3.28 12.68
CA SER A 2 -3.83 3.62 11.24
C SER A 2 -5.19 3.51 10.53
N GLY A 3 -6.23 3.05 11.24
CA GLY A 3 -7.54 2.74 10.64
C GLY A 3 -7.52 1.49 9.74
N VAL A 4 -6.42 0.73 9.71
CA VAL A 4 -6.29 -0.53 8.98
C VAL A 4 -6.32 -1.69 9.98
N SER A 5 -7.14 -2.71 9.72
CA SER A 5 -7.26 -3.86 10.62
C SER A 5 -6.01 -4.75 10.58
N LEU A 6 -5.69 -5.42 11.71
CA LEU A 6 -4.61 -6.41 11.76
C LEU A 6 -4.80 -7.54 10.75
N ARG A 7 -6.05 -7.96 10.51
CA ARG A 7 -6.39 -8.96 9.49
C ARG A 7 -6.01 -8.47 8.09
N THR A 8 -6.26 -7.21 7.78
CA THR A 8 -5.89 -6.60 6.50
C THR A 8 -4.38 -6.55 6.34
N ILE A 9 -3.64 -6.14 7.38
CA ILE A 9 -2.17 -6.11 7.37
C ILE A 9 -1.61 -7.51 7.08
N ASN A 10 -2.05 -8.53 7.83
CA ASN A 10 -1.62 -9.91 7.62
C ASN A 10 -1.94 -10.41 6.20
N ALA A 11 -3.09 -10.04 5.64
CA ALA A 11 -3.45 -10.46 4.27
C ALA A 11 -2.57 -9.80 3.20
N ILE A 12 -2.17 -8.53 3.40
CA ILE A 12 -1.24 -7.82 2.53
C ILE A 12 0.14 -8.49 2.58
N GLU A 13 0.67 -8.75 3.78
CA GLU A 13 2.01 -9.34 3.96
C GLU A 13 2.15 -10.74 3.36
N ASN A 14 1.07 -11.52 3.38
CA ASN A 14 1.03 -12.85 2.77
C ASN A 14 0.73 -12.82 1.25
N GLY A 15 0.61 -11.64 0.63
CA GLY A 15 0.26 -11.50 -0.80
C GLY A 15 -1.17 -11.89 -1.16
N GLY A 16 -2.05 -12.07 -0.17
CA GLY A 16 -3.44 -12.51 -0.34
C GLY A 16 -4.45 -11.36 -0.50
N ALA A 17 -4.01 -10.10 -0.44
CA ALA A 17 -4.86 -8.93 -0.57
C ALA A 17 -4.35 -7.97 -1.65
N ASN A 18 -5.28 -7.30 -2.34
CA ASN A 18 -5.00 -6.16 -3.20
C ASN A 18 -5.53 -4.89 -2.52
N PRO A 19 -4.71 -4.19 -1.72
CA PRO A 19 -5.15 -3.01 -0.97
C PRO A 19 -5.45 -1.83 -1.91
N SER A 20 -6.43 -1.00 -1.53
CA SER A 20 -6.64 0.27 -2.22
C SER A 20 -5.49 1.24 -1.96
N ILE A 21 -5.36 2.26 -2.82
CA ILE A 21 -4.38 3.34 -2.62
C ILE A 21 -4.56 4.01 -1.25
N GLU A 22 -5.80 4.19 -0.79
CA GLU A 22 -6.08 4.77 0.53
C GLU A 22 -5.48 3.93 1.68
N VAL A 23 -5.62 2.60 1.61
CA VAL A 23 -5.03 1.69 2.60
C VAL A 23 -3.50 1.77 2.54
N LEU A 24 -2.92 1.82 1.34
CA LEU A 24 -1.48 1.99 1.17
C LEU A 24 -0.99 3.33 1.74
N CYS A 25 -1.73 4.43 1.56
CA CYS A 25 -1.39 5.73 2.13
C CYS A 25 -1.37 5.68 3.67
N LYS A 26 -2.41 5.11 4.28
CA LYS A 26 -2.50 4.92 5.73
C LYS A 26 -1.33 4.13 6.29
N LEU A 27 -0.86 3.11 5.57
CA LEU A 27 0.32 2.34 5.96
C LEU A 27 1.61 3.14 5.79
N ALA A 28 1.77 3.82 4.64
CA ALA A 28 2.96 4.61 4.34
C ALA A 28 3.19 5.73 5.35
N GLU A 29 2.13 6.47 5.72
CA GLU A 29 2.19 7.56 6.72
C GLU A 29 2.73 7.09 8.07
N GLN A 30 2.29 5.92 8.56
CA GLN A 30 2.72 5.40 9.86
C GLN A 30 4.15 4.85 9.84
N LEU A 31 4.61 4.41 8.67
CA LEU A 31 5.96 3.85 8.49
C LEU A 31 6.99 4.91 8.06
N GLY A 32 6.58 6.17 7.86
CA GLY A 32 7.45 7.23 7.33
C GLY A 32 7.86 6.99 5.88
N LEU A 33 7.03 6.28 5.11
CA LEU A 33 7.25 5.97 3.70
C LEU A 33 6.45 6.91 2.79
N LYS A 34 6.81 6.90 1.50
CA LYS A 34 6.09 7.62 0.44
C LYS A 34 5.69 6.64 -0.67
N LEU A 35 4.45 6.75 -1.14
CA LEU A 35 4.00 6.09 -2.36
C LEU A 35 4.48 6.86 -3.59
N SER A 36 5.11 6.17 -4.54
CA SER A 36 5.46 6.71 -5.85
C SER A 36 4.82 5.85 -6.95
N LEU A 37 4.09 6.50 -7.85
CA LEU A 37 3.68 5.89 -9.10
C LEU A 37 4.72 6.25 -10.16
N THR A 38 5.31 5.25 -10.79
CA THR A 38 6.28 5.44 -11.88
C THR A 38 5.69 4.84 -13.13
N GLU A 39 5.33 5.68 -14.10
CA GLU A 39 4.92 5.21 -15.41
C GLU A 39 6.14 4.63 -16.13
N ARG A 40 6.03 3.40 -16.61
CA ARG A 40 7.01 2.87 -17.55
C ARG A 40 6.68 3.50 -18.90
N VAL A 41 7.34 4.59 -19.24
CA VAL A 41 7.32 5.11 -20.61
C VAL A 41 7.96 4.03 -21.49
N VAL A 42 7.13 3.24 -22.17
CA VAL A 42 7.57 2.43 -23.30
C VAL A 42 7.59 3.40 -24.47
N ASN A 43 8.76 3.99 -24.75
CA ASN A 43 8.93 4.71 -26.01
C ASN A 43 8.65 3.71 -27.15
N GLY A 44 7.82 4.17 -28.10
CA GLY A 44 7.06 3.36 -29.05
C GLY A 44 7.85 2.47 -29.99
#